data_AF-A0A359FY31-F1
#
_entry.id   AF-A0A359FY31-F1
#
_cell.length_a   1.000
_cell.length_b   1.000
_cell.length_c   1.000
_cell.angle_alpha   90.00
_cell.angle_beta   90.00
_cell.angle_gamma   90.00
#
_symmetry.space_group_name_H-M   'P 1'
#
loop_
_entity.id
_entity.type
_entity.pdbx_description
1 polymer ?
#
loop_
_entity_poly.entity_id
_entity_poly.type
_entity_poly.pdbx_seq_one_letter_code
_entity_poly.pdbx_strand_id
1 'polypeptide(L)'
;MRKLKISELNRLTPEEFKLTEKHRVVAILDNVRSLHNVGSIFRTADALCIESVYLCGITATPPNNEIHKTALGAEDAVDWKYFAETTDAVAQLKKEAYIIVAVEQAEGSLMLTDFLAQKDA
;
A
#
# COMPACT_ATOMS: atom_id res chain seq x y z
N MET A 1 27.78 -4.85 -19.71
CA MET A 1 26.76 -5.57 -18.90
C MET A 1 25.46 -5.65 -19.72
N ARG A 2 24.74 -6.79 -19.73
CA ARG A 2 23.48 -6.97 -20.48
C ARG A 2 22.26 -6.67 -19.60
N LYS A 3 21.28 -5.89 -20.10
CA LYS A 3 20.00 -5.63 -19.43
C LYS A 3 19.02 -6.79 -19.65
N LEU A 4 18.34 -7.24 -18.61
CA LEU A 4 17.28 -8.25 -18.69
C LEU A 4 15.97 -7.65 -19.25
N LYS A 5 15.22 -8.45 -20.01
CA LYS A 5 13.84 -8.15 -20.43
C LYS A 5 12.86 -8.41 -19.27
N ILE A 6 11.68 -7.80 -19.33
CA ILE A 6 10.62 -8.00 -18.31
C ILE A 6 10.26 -9.48 -18.17
N SER A 7 10.17 -10.21 -19.28
CA SER A 7 9.93 -11.66 -19.31
C SER A 7 11.02 -12.49 -18.62
N GLU A 8 12.22 -11.93 -18.45
CA GLU A 8 13.36 -12.59 -17.80
C GLU A 8 13.44 -12.27 -16.30
N LEU A 9 12.53 -11.44 -15.76
CA LEU A 9 12.56 -11.02 -14.35
C LEU A 9 11.88 -12.01 -13.39
N ASN A 10 11.37 -13.15 -13.88
CA ASN A 10 10.65 -14.17 -13.08
C ASN A 10 9.60 -13.56 -12.14
N ARG A 11 8.85 -12.57 -12.63
CA ARG A 11 7.81 -11.90 -11.85
C ARG A 11 6.64 -12.86 -11.65
N LEU A 12 6.12 -12.91 -10.43
CA LEU A 12 4.87 -13.62 -10.12
C LEU A 12 3.74 -13.06 -10.98
N THR A 13 2.87 -13.94 -11.45
CA THR A 13 1.56 -13.56 -11.98
C THR A 13 0.70 -12.93 -10.88
N PRO A 14 -0.35 -12.16 -11.21
CA PRO A 14 -1.25 -11.59 -10.20
C PRO A 14 -1.88 -12.65 -9.27
N GLU A 15 -2.16 -13.85 -9.78
CA GLU A 15 -2.71 -14.96 -8.99
C GLU A 15 -1.67 -15.52 -8.03
N GLU A 16 -0.45 -15.79 -8.50
CA GLU A 16 0.66 -16.25 -7.66
C GLU A 16 1.05 -15.19 -6.61
N PHE A 17 0.98 -13.91 -6.97
CA PHE A 17 1.20 -12.82 -6.04
C PHE A 17 0.18 -12.89 -4.91
N LYS A 18 -1.12 -13.03 -5.20
CA LYS A 18 -2.18 -13.12 -4.16
C LYS A 18 -2.01 -14.29 -3.21
N LEU A 19 -1.42 -15.40 -3.67
CA LEU A 19 -1.18 -16.60 -2.86
C LEU A 19 0.12 -16.51 -2.03
N THR A 20 1.01 -15.57 -2.34
CA THR A 20 2.29 -15.43 -1.64
C THR A 20 2.07 -14.80 -0.28
N GLU A 21 2.80 -15.28 0.74
CA GLU A 21 2.82 -14.67 2.07
C GLU A 21 3.17 -13.18 2.00
N LYS A 22 2.40 -12.35 2.71
CA LYS A 22 2.52 -10.89 2.67
C LYS A 22 3.26 -10.39 3.91
N HIS A 23 3.98 -9.29 3.74
CA HIS A 23 4.40 -8.51 4.90
C HIS A 23 3.16 -7.84 5.50
N ARG A 24 2.96 -8.07 6.80
CA ARG A 24 1.82 -7.61 7.58
C ARG A 24 1.86 -6.09 7.80
N VAL A 25 1.70 -5.36 6.71
CA VAL A 25 1.78 -3.91 6.61
C VAL A 25 0.64 -3.45 5.72
N VAL A 26 -0.14 -2.48 6.21
CA VAL A 26 -1.24 -1.87 5.47
C VAL A 26 -0.96 -0.39 5.30
N ALA A 27 -1.02 0.10 4.06
CA ALA A 27 -0.89 1.51 3.75
C ALA A 27 -2.27 2.17 3.72
N ILE A 28 -2.54 3.14 4.60
CA ILE A 28 -3.79 3.92 4.58
C ILE A 28 -3.53 5.25 3.86
N LEU A 29 -4.29 5.50 2.79
CA LEU A 29 -4.24 6.73 2.01
C LEU A 29 -5.38 7.63 2.47
N ASP A 30 -5.08 8.47 3.46
CA ASP A 30 -6.02 9.46 3.99
C ASP A 30 -6.18 10.63 3.03
N ASN A 31 -7.31 10.70 2.33
CA ASN A 31 -7.69 11.81 1.45
C ASN A 31 -6.61 12.19 0.39
N VAL A 32 -5.90 11.20 -0.16
CA VAL A 32 -4.86 11.40 -1.18
C VAL A 32 -5.51 11.75 -2.53
N ARG A 33 -5.38 13.01 -2.93
CA ARG A 33 -6.01 13.56 -4.15
C ARG A 33 -5.31 13.15 -5.46
N SER A 34 -4.01 12.92 -5.43
CA SER A 34 -3.22 12.68 -6.65
C SER A 34 -3.35 11.24 -7.11
N LEU A 35 -4.00 11.02 -8.26
CA LEU A 35 -4.12 9.70 -8.92
C LEU A 35 -2.75 9.07 -9.19
N HIS A 36 -1.75 9.88 -9.56
CA HIS A 36 -0.38 9.41 -9.76
C HIS A 36 0.28 8.91 -8.47
N ASN A 37 -0.01 9.55 -7.33
CA ASN A 37 0.51 9.11 -6.04
C ASN A 37 -0.18 7.83 -5.59
N VAL A 38 -1.50 7.74 -5.79
CA VAL A 38 -2.26 6.51 -5.50
C VAL A 38 -1.65 5.34 -6.27
N GLY A 39 -1.46 5.46 -7.59
CA GLY A 39 -0.86 4.39 -8.38
C GLY A 39 0.60 4.12 -8.04
N SER A 40 1.40 5.14 -7.68
CA SER A 40 2.77 4.93 -7.21
C SER A 40 2.84 4.15 -5.89
N ILE A 41 1.87 4.35 -4.99
CA ILE A 41 1.76 3.58 -3.75
C ILE A 41 1.37 2.13 -4.05
N PHE A 42 0.40 1.87 -4.93
CA PHE A 42 0.11 0.51 -5.39
C PHE A 42 1.34 -0.20 -5.96
N ARG A 43 2.11 0.49 -6.81
CA ARG A 43 3.35 -0.06 -7.37
C ARG A 43 4.40 -0.38 -6.31
N THR A 44 4.49 0.46 -5.28
CA THR A 44 5.41 0.23 -4.14
C THR A 44 4.93 -0.94 -3.28
N ALA A 45 3.62 -1.03 -3.06
CA ALA A 45 2.98 -2.11 -2.31
C ALA A 45 3.22 -3.49 -2.97
N ASP A 46 3.08 -3.57 -4.30
CA ASP A 46 3.41 -4.76 -5.08
C ASP A 46 4.89 -5.12 -4.98
N ALA A 47 5.78 -4.15 -5.17
CA ALA A 47 7.23 -4.38 -5.11
C ALA A 47 7.72 -4.84 -3.73
N LEU A 48 7.05 -4.39 -2.66
CA LEU A 48 7.38 -4.75 -1.28
C LEU A 48 6.53 -5.90 -0.74
N CYS A 49 5.61 -6.46 -1.53
CA CYS A 49 4.72 -7.55 -1.11
C CYS A 49 3.98 -7.26 0.21
N ILE A 50 3.48 -6.02 0.40
CA ILE A 50 2.71 -5.66 1.60
C ILE A 50 1.27 -6.18 1.49
N GLU A 51 0.63 -6.38 2.63
CA GLU A 51 -0.70 -6.99 2.74
C GLU A 51 -1.78 -6.24 1.97
N SER A 52 -1.95 -4.93 2.21
CA SER A 52 -3.05 -4.20 1.59
C SER A 52 -2.85 -2.70 1.51
N VAL A 53 -3.61 -2.05 0.62
CA VAL A 53 -3.74 -0.59 0.51
C VAL A 53 -5.18 -0.18 0.84
N TYR A 54 -5.39 0.68 1.83
CA TYR A 54 -6.70 1.21 2.19
C TYR A 54 -6.84 2.63 1.65
N LEU A 55 -7.89 2.87 0.86
CA LEU A 55 -8.17 4.15 0.22
C LEU A 55 -9.28 4.86 1.00
N CYS A 56 -9.04 6.08 1.48
CA CYS A 56 -9.98 6.75 2.37
C CYS A 56 -10.44 8.13 1.85
N GLY A 57 -11.70 8.45 2.12
CA GLY A 57 -12.29 9.76 1.84
C GLY A 57 -12.26 10.11 0.35
N ILE A 58 -11.69 11.26 0.00
CA ILE A 58 -11.64 11.75 -1.39
C ILE A 58 -10.66 10.98 -2.29
N THR A 59 -9.96 9.97 -1.76
CA THR A 59 -9.00 9.17 -2.52
C THR A 59 -9.72 8.36 -3.59
N ALA A 60 -9.37 8.57 -4.86
CA ALA A 60 -9.95 7.81 -5.96
C ALA A 60 -9.52 6.34 -5.93
N THR A 61 -10.41 5.47 -6.39
CA THR A 61 -10.21 4.02 -6.40
C THR A 61 -9.98 3.47 -7.82
N PRO A 62 -9.30 2.32 -7.96
CA PRO A 62 -9.38 1.50 -9.16
C PRO A 62 -10.83 1.05 -9.44
N PRO A 63 -11.21 0.80 -10.71
CA PRO A 63 -10.42 1.01 -11.92
C PRO A 63 -10.37 2.49 -12.32
N ASN A 64 -9.17 3.02 -12.61
CA ASN A 64 -8.97 4.39 -13.09
C ASN A 64 -7.72 4.46 -13.98
N ASN A 65 -7.83 5.03 -15.17
CA ASN A 65 -6.75 5.07 -16.16
C ASN A 65 -5.47 5.77 -15.66
N GLU A 66 -5.58 6.82 -14.84
CA GLU A 66 -4.41 7.55 -14.35
C GLU A 66 -3.71 6.79 -13.20
N ILE A 67 -4.49 6.09 -12.37
CA ILE A 67 -3.94 5.15 -11.38
C ILE A 67 -3.21 4.03 -12.14
N HIS A 68 -3.86 3.40 -13.12
CA HIS A 68 -3.31 2.29 -13.89
C HIS A 68 -1.97 2.62 -14.55
N LYS A 69 -1.86 3.81 -15.18
CA LYS A 69 -0.62 4.27 -15.82
C LYS A 69 0.58 4.30 -14.88
N THR A 70 0.37 4.55 -13.58
CA THR A 70 1.45 4.67 -12.59
C THR A 70 1.62 3.40 -11.75
N ALA A 71 0.54 2.69 -11.47
CA ALA A 71 0.52 1.40 -10.80
C ALA A 71 1.09 0.27 -11.65
N LEU A 72 0.95 0.35 -12.98
CA LEU A 72 1.40 -0.67 -13.94
C LEU A 72 0.81 -2.06 -13.68
N GLY A 73 -0.50 -2.12 -13.36
CA GLY A 73 -1.24 -3.35 -13.05
C GLY A 73 -1.07 -3.85 -11.61
N ALA A 74 -0.32 -3.15 -10.77
CA ALA A 74 -0.19 -3.49 -9.35
C ALA A 74 -1.53 -3.42 -8.60
N GLU A 75 -2.44 -2.55 -9.02
CA GLU A 75 -3.78 -2.41 -8.45
C GLU A 75 -4.69 -3.62 -8.69
N ASP A 76 -4.36 -4.48 -9.65
CA ASP A 76 -5.08 -5.74 -9.92
C ASP A 76 -4.59 -6.89 -9.02
N ALA A 77 -3.34 -6.78 -8.52
CA ALA A 77 -2.65 -7.79 -7.73
C ALA A 77 -2.69 -7.51 -6.22
N VAL A 78 -2.45 -6.27 -5.81
CA VAL A 78 -2.45 -5.85 -4.40
C VAL A 78 -3.88 -5.73 -3.88
N ASP A 79 -4.18 -6.39 -2.77
CA ASP A 79 -5.49 -6.27 -2.13
C ASP A 79 -5.71 -4.84 -1.63
N TRP A 80 -6.93 -4.31 -1.82
CA TRP A 80 -7.27 -2.98 -1.34
C TRP A 80 -8.72 -2.89 -0.89
N LYS A 81 -8.99 -1.91 -0.02
CA LYS A 81 -10.32 -1.60 0.50
C LYS A 81 -10.57 -0.10 0.46
N TYR A 82 -11.84 0.29 0.29
CA TYR A 82 -12.25 1.68 0.40
C TYR A 82 -13.01 1.92 1.69
N PHE A 83 -12.75 3.06 2.34
CA PHE A 83 -13.49 3.55 3.50
C PHE A 83 -13.90 5.01 3.27
N ALA A 84 -15.14 5.36 3.60
CA ALA A 84 -15.59 6.75 3.51
C ALA A 84 -14.83 7.64 4.50
N GLU A 85 -14.62 7.15 5.73
CA GLU A 85 -13.87 7.84 6.78
C GLU A 85 -12.59 7.08 7.12
N THR A 86 -11.47 7.78 7.22
CA THR A 86 -10.17 7.19 7.59
C THR A 86 -10.19 6.57 8.99
N THR A 87 -11.03 7.10 9.87
CA THR A 87 -11.22 6.58 11.24
C THR A 87 -11.83 5.17 11.24
N ASP A 88 -12.66 4.81 10.25
CA ASP A 88 -13.22 3.47 10.14
C ASP A 88 -12.15 2.44 9.77
N ALA A 89 -11.27 2.79 8.83
CA ALA A 89 -10.10 1.99 8.46
C ALA A 89 -9.19 1.74 9.67
N VAL A 90 -8.89 2.80 10.43
CA VAL A 90 -8.10 2.72 11.66
C VAL A 90 -8.77 1.86 12.72
N ALA A 91 -10.09 2.01 12.92
CA ALA A 91 -10.84 1.22 13.89
C ALA A 91 -10.86 -0.27 13.54
N GLN A 92 -10.98 -0.61 12.26
CA GLN A 92 -10.86 -1.98 11.78
C GLN A 92 -9.46 -2.55 12.06
N LEU A 93 -8.39 -1.87 11.64
CA LEU A 93 -7.03 -2.35 11.80
C LEU A 93 -6.63 -2.51 13.27
N LYS A 94 -7.10 -1.63 14.16
CA LYS A 94 -6.92 -1.80 15.61
C LYS A 94 -7.55 -3.08 16.14
N LYS A 95 -8.75 -3.45 15.68
CA LYS A 95 -9.41 -4.72 16.06
C LYS A 95 -8.65 -5.93 15.54
N GLU A 96 -7.98 -5.78 14.41
CA GLU A 96 -7.09 -6.77 13.80
C GLU A 96 -5.67 -6.74 14.44
N ALA A 97 -5.48 -6.03 15.55
CA ALA A 97 -4.23 -5.94 16.30
C ALA A 97 -3.05 -5.33 15.51
N TYR A 98 -3.32 -4.38 14.62
CA TYR A 98 -2.28 -3.56 14.00
C TYR A 98 -1.85 -2.40 14.89
N ILE A 99 -0.56 -2.09 14.84
CA ILE A 99 -0.02 -0.82 15.35
C ILE A 99 -0.30 0.28 14.32
N ILE A 100 -0.91 1.37 14.75
CA ILE A 100 -1.25 2.50 13.88
C ILE A 100 -0.16 3.56 13.99
N VAL A 101 0.45 3.89 12.85
CA VAL A 101 1.50 4.92 12.75
C VAL A 101 1.06 5.96 11.74
N ALA A 102 0.89 7.20 12.19
CA ALA A 102 0.63 8.34 11.31
C ALA A 102 1.97 8.93 10.83
N VAL A 103 2.10 9.17 9.53
CA VAL A 103 3.29 9.79 8.93
C VAL A 103 2.98 11.27 8.71
N GLU A 104 3.38 12.12 9.66
CA GLU A 104 3.11 13.55 9.62
C GLU A 104 4.21 14.37 10.33
N GLN A 105 4.42 15.59 9.85
CA GLN A 105 5.23 16.61 10.52
C GLN A 105 4.39 17.27 11.62
N ALA A 106 4.45 16.71 12.82
CA ALA A 106 3.75 17.22 13.99
C ALA A 106 4.70 17.40 15.17
N GLU A 107 4.32 18.26 16.11
CA GLU A 107 5.02 18.37 17.39
C GLU A 107 4.95 17.03 18.13
N GLY A 108 6.09 16.59 18.67
CA GLY A 108 6.19 15.29 19.34
C GLY A 108 6.31 14.08 18.40
N SER A 109 6.42 14.28 17.08
CA SER A 109 6.69 13.19 16.14
C SER A 109 8.06 12.54 16.40
N LEU A 110 8.12 11.21 16.26
CA LEU A 110 9.37 10.45 16.26
C LEU A 110 10.02 10.51 14.87
N MET A 111 11.32 10.76 14.80
CA MET A 111 12.06 10.70 13.54
C MET A 111 12.02 9.28 12.96
N LEU A 112 11.87 9.16 11.64
CA LEU A 112 11.81 7.86 10.96
C LEU A 112 13.05 6.99 11.25
N THR A 113 14.23 7.60 11.39
CA THR A 113 15.48 6.89 11.71
C THR A 113 15.50 6.29 13.11
N ASP A 114 14.64 6.80 14.00
CA ASP A 114 14.58 6.41 15.40
C ASP A 114 13.36 5.51 15.68
N PHE A 115 12.48 5.34 14.68
CA PHE A 115 11.33 4.46 14.77
C PHE A 115 11.75 2.99 14.67
N LEU A 116 11.44 2.23 15.72
CA LEU A 116 11.64 0.79 15.76
C LEU A 116 10.29 0.09 15.59
N ALA A 117 10.09 -0.53 14.43
CA ALA A 117 8.93 -1.39 14.21
C ALA A 117 9.00 -2.57 15.18
N GLN A 118 7.98 -2.72 16.03
CA GLN A 118 7.88 -3.90 16.89
C GLN A 118 7.65 -5.11 15.99
N LYS A 119 8.45 -6.16 16.19
CA LYS A 119 8.08 -7.48 15.65
C LYS A 119 6.85 -7.95 16.42
N ASP A 120 5.86 -8.46 15.71
CA ASP A 120 4.77 -9.23 16.32
C ASP A 120 5.39 -10.26 17.29
N ALA A 121 4.86 -10.32 18.51
CA ALA A 121 5.27 -11.26 19.55
C ALA A 121 4.78 -12.68 19.25
#